data_AF-A0A8J3HEX0-F1
#
_entry.id   AF-A0A8J3HEX0-F1
#
_cell.length_a   1.000
_cell.length_b   1.000
_cell.length_c   1.000
_cell.angle_alpha   90.00
_cell.angle_beta   90.00
_cell.angle_gamma   90.00
#
_symmetry.space_group_name_H-M   'P 1'
#
loop_
_entity.id
_entity.type
_entity.pdbx_description
1 polymer ?
#
loop_
_entity_poly.entity_id
_entity_poly.type
_entity_poly.pdbx_seq_one_letter_code
_entity_poly.pdbx_strand_id
1 'polypeptide(L)' 'MQYANNPIEADHSRLKHRLRSMRGLRTEKTAQIVIAGHAFMQNLRRGHYELAIDIPPARRVAAAFAELAKAI' A
#
# COMPACT_ATOMS: atom_id res chain seq x y z
N MET A 1 27.71 11.98 7.74
CA MET A 1 26.94 10.78 7.34
C MET A 1 25.44 11.11 7.32
N GLN A 2 25.02 12.09 6.52
CA GLN A 2 23.61 12.48 6.41
C GLN A 2 23.08 11.86 5.15
N TYR A 3 22.30 10.79 5.28
CA TYR A 3 21.15 10.36 4.46
C TYR A 3 20.72 9.03 5.08
N ALA A 4 20.22 9.09 6.31
CA ALA A 4 19.43 8.00 6.87
C ALA A 4 18.15 7.96 6.03
N ASN A 5 18.13 7.04 5.07
CA ASN A 5 17.01 6.63 4.23
C ASN A 5 15.64 6.95 4.88
N ASN A 6 15.04 8.09 4.52
CA ASN A 6 13.77 8.52 5.10
C ASN A 6 12.66 7.60 4.54
N PRO A 7 11.98 6.79 5.35
CA PRO A 7 10.94 5.88 4.87
C PRO A 7 9.82 6.62 4.11
N ILE A 8 9.59 7.89 4.44
CA ILE A 8 8.65 8.77 3.74
C ILE A 8 9.09 9.01 2.29
N GLU A 9 10.39 9.27 2.07
CA GLU A 9 10.95 9.53 0.75
C GLU A 9 11.01 8.27 -0.13
N ALA A 10 11.31 7.13 0.50
CA ALA A 10 11.26 5.82 -0.16
C ALA A 10 9.83 5.46 -0.60
N ASP A 11 8.83 5.71 0.26
CA ASP A 11 7.42 5.48 -0.06
C ASP A 11 6.91 6.43 -1.15
N HIS A 12 7.31 7.70 -1.08
CA HIS A 12 6.99 8.69 -2.09
C HIS A 12 7.59 8.32 -3.46
N SER A 13 8.84 7.86 -3.50
CA SER A 13 9.51 7.43 -4.72
C SER A 13 8.85 6.20 -5.34
N ARG A 14 8.46 5.21 -4.54
CA ARG A 14 7.73 4.01 -5.00
C ARG A 14 6.35 4.36 -5.55
N LEU A 15 5.62 5.23 -4.86
CA LEU A 15 4.31 5.69 -5.31
C LEU A 15 4.43 6.45 -6.65
N LYS A 16 5.38 7.38 -6.77
CA LYS A 16 5.66 8.10 -8.02
C LYS A 16 6.00 7.15 -9.17
N HIS A 17 6.85 6.15 -8.92
CA HIS A 17 7.22 5.16 -9.94
C HIS A 17 6.00 4.35 -10.43
N ARG A 18 5.13 3.93 -9.51
CA ARG A 18 3.89 3.19 -9.83
C ARG A 18 2.89 4.05 -10.61
N LEU A 19 2.75 5.33 -10.27
CA LEU A 19 1.84 6.25 -10.96
C LEU A 19 2.35 6.65 -12.34
N ARG A 20 3.68 6.70 -12.55
CA ARG A 20 4.28 7.10 -13.83
C ARG A 20 3.94 6.16 -14.98
N SER A 21 3.66 4.89 -14.72
CA SER A 21 3.19 3.94 -15.74
C SER A 21 1.71 4.10 -16.09
N MET A 22 0.95 4.88 -15.32
CA MET A 22 -0.45 5.18 -15.60
C MET A 22 -0.51 6.42 -16.52
N ARG A 23 -1.42 6.45 -17.51
CA ARG A 23 -1.62 7.56 -18.48
C ARG A 23 -2.17 8.86 -17.84
N GLY A 24 -1.66 9.24 -16.68
CA GLY A 24 -2.17 10.32 -15.84
C GLY A 24 -3.45 9.94 -15.09
N LEU A 25 -3.56 10.38 -13.83
CA LEU A 25 -4.81 10.33 -13.08
C LEU A 25 -5.65 11.52 -13.53
N ARG A 26 -6.78 11.27 -14.19
CA ARG A 26 -7.57 12.31 -14.86
C ARG A 26 -8.44 13.15 -13.92
N THR A 27 -8.66 12.68 -12.70
CA THR A 27 -9.46 13.38 -11.68
C THR A 27 -8.82 13.21 -10.32
N GLU A 28 -9.06 14.18 -9.42
CA GLU A 28 -8.65 14.09 -8.03
C GLU A 28 -9.27 12.87 -7.33
N LYS A 29 -10.53 12.55 -7.63
CA LYS A 29 -11.21 11.37 -7.08
C LYS A 29 -10.49 10.08 -7.47
N THR A 30 -10.11 9.92 -8.74
CA THR A 30 -9.34 8.76 -9.19
C THR A 30 -7.96 8.72 -8.55
N ALA A 31 -7.30 9.87 -8.41
CA ALA A 31 -6.02 9.97 -7.73
C ALA A 31 -6.11 9.51 -6.27
N GLN A 32 -7.12 9.99 -5.54
CA GLN A 32 -7.33 9.66 -4.14
C GLN A 32 -7.59 8.15 -3.95
N ILE A 33 -8.45 7.55 -4.77
CA ILE A 33 -8.74 6.11 -4.71
C ILE A 33 -7.46 5.29 -4.94
N VAL A 34 -6.67 5.64 -5.97
CA VAL A 34 -5.45 4.92 -6.31
C VAL A 34 -4.40 5.07 -5.20
N ILE A 35 -4.19 6.28 -4.68
CA ILE A 35 -3.25 6.56 -3.60
C ILE A 35 -3.66 5.80 -2.33
N ALA A 36 -4.94 5.86 -1.95
CA ALA A 36 -5.47 5.17 -0.77
C ALA A 36 -5.31 3.64 -0.89
N GLY A 37 -5.64 3.07 -2.06
CA GLY A 37 -5.43 1.65 -2.32
C GLY A 37 -3.96 1.25 -2.27
N HIS A 38 -3.05 2.10 -2.76
CA HIS A 38 -1.61 1.83 -2.68
C HIS A 38 -1.08 1.86 -1.25
N ALA A 39 -1.50 2.85 -0.45
CA ALA A 39 -1.16 2.95 0.96
C ALA A 39 -1.70 1.76 1.76
N PHE A 40 -2.98 1.40 1.55
CA PHE A 40 -3.60 0.23 2.17
C PHE A 40 -2.81 -1.05 1.94
N MET A 41 -2.47 -1.34 0.68
CA MET A 41 -1.70 -2.53 0.32
C MET A 41 -0.27 -2.54 0.88
N GLN A 42 0.34 -1.37 1.12
CA GLN A 42 1.65 -1.29 1.76
C GLN A 42 1.57 -1.49 3.27
N ASN A 43 0.64 -0.80 3.94
CA ASN A 43 0.38 -0.95 5.37
C ASN A 43 0.00 -2.39 5.72
N LEU A 44 -0.79 -3.03 4.86
CA LEU A 44 -1.15 -4.43 5.01
C LEU A 44 0.07 -5.35 4.92
N ARG A 45 0.94 -5.19 3.92
CA ARG A 45 2.17 -6.01 3.82
C ARG A 45 3.09 -5.82 5.03
N ARG A 46 3.17 -4.59 5.55
CA ARG A 46 4.00 -4.26 6.71
C ARG A 46 3.38 -4.70 8.04
N GLY A 47 2.13 -5.16 8.06
CA GLY A 47 1.46 -5.60 9.29
C GLY A 47 1.00 -4.43 10.18
N HIS A 48 0.68 -3.28 9.58
CA HIS A 48 0.14 -2.11 10.31
C HIS A 48 -1.37 -2.24 10.58
N TYR A 49 -1.96 -3.38 10.25
CA TYR A 49 -3.32 -3.75 10.58
C TYR A 49 -3.29 -5.08 11.33
N GLU A 50 -4.26 -5.30 12.21
CA GLU A 50 -4.45 -6.58 12.92
C GLU A 50 -4.84 -7.72 11.96
N LEU A 51 -5.26 -7.38 10.74
CA LEU A 51 -5.51 -8.31 9.65
C LEU A 51 -4.27 -9.15 9.33
N ALA A 52 -4.41 -10.48 9.42
CA ALA A 52 -3.36 -11.43 9.07
C ALA A 52 -1.98 -11.13 9.73
N ILE A 53 -1.96 -10.58 10.95
CA ILE A 53 -0.71 -10.18 11.63
C ILE A 53 0.24 -11.36 11.86
N ASP A 54 -0.31 -12.54 12.18
CA ASP A 54 0.43 -13.79 12.40
C ASP A 54 0.82 -14.52 11.11
N ILE A 55 0.41 -13.99 9.96
CA ILE A 55 0.70 -14.58 8.66
C ILE A 55 2.02 -14.03 8.11
N PRO A 56 2.89 -14.88 7.52
CA PRO A 56 4.12 -14.42 6.88
C PRO A 56 3.84 -13.30 5.86
N PRO A 57 4.71 -12.27 5.74
CA PRO A 57 4.46 -11.09 4.89
C PRO A 57 4.06 -11.42 3.44
N ALA A 58 4.61 -12.49 2.88
CA ALA A 58 4.30 -12.97 1.52
C ALA A 58 2.84 -13.42 1.33
N ARG A 59 2.18 -13.88 2.40
CA ARG A 59 0.80 -14.39 2.37
C ARG A 59 -0.22 -13.43 3.00
N ARG A 60 0.26 -12.42 3.73
CA ARG A 60 -0.57 -11.48 4.50
C ARG A 60 -1.67 -10.80 3.68
N VAL A 61 -1.37 -10.40 2.44
CA VAL A 61 -2.37 -9.80 1.54
C VAL A 61 -3.51 -10.78 1.24
N ALA A 62 -3.19 -12.01 0.84
CA ALA A 62 -4.21 -12.99 0.48
C ALA A 62 -5.07 -13.37 1.70
N ALA A 63 -4.44 -13.58 2.86
CA ALA A 63 -5.14 -13.90 4.11
C ALA A 63 -6.07 -12.77 4.55
N ALA A 64 -5.60 -11.52 4.54
CA ALA A 64 -6.40 -10.37 4.94
C ALA A 64 -7.62 -10.13 4.02
N PHE A 65 -7.49 -10.37 2.71
CA PHE A 65 -8.64 -10.30 1.81
C PHE A 65 -9.65 -11.42 2.07
N ALA A 66 -9.18 -12.63 2.43
CA ALA A 66 -10.05 -13.74 2.82
C ALA A 66 -10.76 -13.48 4.17
N GLU A 67 -10.10 -12.80 5.11
CA GLU A 67 -10.72 -12.33 6.36
C GLU A 67 -11.76 -11.24 6.09
N LEU A 68 -11.41 -10.23 5.29
CA LEU A 68 -12.31 -9.13 4.95
C LEU A 68 -13.56 -9.63 4.23
N ALA A 69 -13.43 -10.59 3.31
CA ALA A 69 -14.56 -11.16 2.56
C ALA A 69 -15.57 -11.90 3.46
N LYS A 70 -15.21 -12.27 4.70
CA LYS A 70 -16.14 -12.85 5.68
C LYS A 70 -16.85 -11.80 6.53
N ALA A 71 -16.34 -10.58 6.55
CA ALA A 71 -16.80 -9.50 7.41
C ALA A 71 -17.79 -8.53 6.71
N ILE A 72 -17.96 -8.68 5.39
CA ILE A 72 -18.91 -7.92 4.56
C ILE A 72 -19.93 -8.86 3.93
#